data_AF-A0A9W8YHK2-F1
#
_entry.id   AF-A0A9W8YHK2-F1
#
_cell.length_a   1.000
_cell.length_b   1.000
_cell.length_c   1.000
_cell.angle_alpha   90.00
_cell.angle_beta   90.00
_cell.angle_gamma   90.00
#
_symmetry.space_group_name_H-M   'P 1'
#
loop_
_entity.id
_entity.type
_entity.pdbx_description
1 polymer ?
#
loop_
_entity_poly.entity_id
_entity_poly.type
_entity_poly.pdbx_seq_one_letter_code
_entity_poly.pdbx_strand_id
1 'polypeptide(L)'
;MIIVDYDFKQVLEELDLQADRVLASLVVLREMEMKFTNMTDTNDKREYAEIMRFQVGILEMDLGVIKLDAVLMTDEQISEWIESATDSVEKEKREDTTSGLLQKLEILQEEMTATKRDMVHVTFN
;
A
#
# COMPACT_ATOMS: atom_id res chain seq x y z
N MET A 1 -30.94 -11.38 8.82
CA MET A 1 -30.00 -10.64 7.97
C MET A 1 -28.65 -11.30 8.18
N ILE A 2 -28.27 -12.24 7.32
CA ILE A 2 -27.07 -13.10 7.48
C ILE A 2 -26.44 -13.22 6.10
N ILE A 3 -25.76 -12.17 5.63
CA ILE A 3 -24.82 -12.19 4.50
C ILE A 3 -23.91 -10.96 4.69
N VAL A 4 -22.92 -11.02 5.59
CA VAL A 4 -21.89 -9.96 5.71
C VAL A 4 -20.50 -10.52 6.05
N ASP A 5 -20.41 -11.60 6.86
CA ASP A 5 -19.11 -12.10 7.34
C ASP A 5 -18.15 -12.62 6.25
N TYR A 6 -18.68 -13.19 5.15
CA TYR A 6 -17.81 -13.74 4.09
C TYR A 6 -17.21 -12.65 3.19
N ASP A 7 -17.82 -11.47 3.16
CA ASP A 7 -17.39 -10.36 2.32
C ASP A 7 -16.25 -9.58 2.99
N PHE A 8 -16.38 -9.32 4.30
CA PHE A 8 -15.44 -8.45 5.03
C PHE A 8 -14.04 -9.04 5.18
N LYS A 9 -13.95 -10.33 5.50
CA LYS A 9 -12.64 -11.01 5.61
C LYS A 9 -11.90 -11.02 4.27
N GLN A 10 -12.61 -11.24 3.16
CA GLN A 10 -12.01 -11.27 1.83
C GLN A 10 -11.49 -9.89 1.43
N VAL A 11 -12.23 -8.82 1.77
CA VAL A 11 -11.79 -7.44 1.57
C VAL A 11 -10.51 -7.14 2.37
N LEU A 12 -10.43 -7.57 3.64
CA LEU A 12 -9.23 -7.40 4.47
C LEU A 12 -8.01 -8.12 3.87
N GLU A 13 -8.18 -9.37 3.44
CA GLU A 13 -7.10 -10.16 2.84
C GLU A 13 -6.61 -9.56 1.50
N GLU A 14 -7.53 -9.04 0.69
CA GLU A 14 -7.19 -8.38 -0.56
C GLU A 14 -6.44 -7.06 -0.31
N LEU A 15 -6.91 -6.24 0.64
CA LEU A 15 -6.21 -5.01 1.04
C LEU A 15 -4.81 -5.30 1.57
N ASP A 16 -4.64 -6.35 2.37
CA ASP A 16 -3.35 -6.76 2.91
C ASP A 16 -2.37 -7.16 1.79
N LEU A 17 -2.84 -7.97 0.85
CA LEU A 17 -2.06 -8.41 -0.31
C LEU A 17 -1.70 -7.24 -1.24
N GLN A 18 -2.63 -6.32 -1.47
CA GLN A 18 -2.38 -5.12 -2.27
C GLN A 18 -1.36 -4.22 -1.59
N ALA A 19 -1.49 -3.97 -0.28
CA ALA A 19 -0.53 -3.18 0.48
C ALA A 19 0.88 -3.79 0.42
N ASP A 20 1.02 -5.11 0.56
CA ASP A 20 2.31 -5.80 0.42
C ASP A 20 2.93 -5.63 -0.97
N ARG A 21 2.12 -5.71 -2.03
CA ARG A 21 2.60 -5.50 -3.41
C ARG A 21 3.12 -4.09 -3.63
N VAL A 22 2.42 -3.08 -3.12
CA VAL A 22 2.86 -1.69 -3.26
C VAL A 22 4.13 -1.46 -2.43
N LEU A 23 4.20 -1.96 -1.19
CA LEU A 23 5.41 -1.88 -0.36
C LEU A 23 6.62 -2.55 -1.03
N ALA A 24 6.45 -3.75 -1.58
CA ALA A 24 7.52 -4.43 -2.32
C ALA A 24 7.97 -3.64 -3.55
N SER A 25 7.03 -3.02 -4.26
CA SER A 25 7.33 -2.20 -5.44
C SER A 25 8.06 -0.90 -5.08
N LEU A 26 7.75 -0.30 -3.92
CA LEU A 26 8.48 0.86 -3.38
C LEU A 26 9.94 0.51 -3.07
N VAL A 27 10.21 -0.70 -2.55
CA VAL A 27 11.60 -1.18 -2.34
C VAL A 27 12.34 -1.24 -3.68
N VAL A 28 11.72 -1.81 -4.71
CA VAL A 28 12.32 -1.84 -6.06
C VAL A 28 12.58 -0.43 -6.57
N LEU A 29 11.64 0.50 -6.40
CA LEU A 29 11.79 1.87 -6.86
C LEU A 29 12.95 2.61 -6.17
N ARG A 30 13.18 2.35 -4.88
CA ARG A 30 14.35 2.86 -4.14
C ARG A 30 15.67 2.32 -4.68
N GLU A 31 15.70 1.02 -5.00
CA GLU A 31 16.88 0.44 -5.65
C GLU A 31 17.14 1.06 -7.04
N MET A 32 16.07 1.36 -7.77
CA MET A 32 16.15 2.07 -9.04
C MET A 32 16.72 3.48 -8.83
N GLU A 33 16.24 4.23 -7.84
CA GLU A 33 16.78 5.55 -7.52
C GLU A 33 18.28 5.52 -7.16
N MET A 34 18.70 4.56 -6.34
CA MET A 34 20.12 4.36 -6.04
C MET A 34 20.94 4.07 -7.30
N LYS A 35 20.40 3.33 -8.27
CA LYS A 35 21.08 3.12 -9.55
C LYS A 35 21.13 4.40 -10.39
N PHE A 36 20.02 5.12 -10.50
CA PHE A 36 19.90 6.38 -11.23
C PHE A 36 20.92 7.42 -10.78
N THR A 37 21.09 7.58 -9.45
CA THR A 37 22.05 8.54 -8.88
C THR A 37 23.50 8.24 -9.24
N ASN A 38 23.83 6.97 -9.47
CA ASN A 38 25.16 6.51 -9.88
C ASN A 38 25.35 6.48 -11.41
N MET A 39 24.32 6.74 -12.21
CA MET A 39 24.42 6.77 -13.68
C MET A 39 25.11 8.03 -14.16
N THR A 40 26.11 7.85 -15.03
CA THR A 40 26.86 8.93 -15.67
C THR A 40 26.41 9.21 -17.10
N ASP A 41 25.90 8.20 -17.81
CA ASP A 41 25.37 8.37 -19.17
C ASP A 41 24.04 9.11 -19.13
N THR A 42 23.94 10.21 -19.88
CA THR A 42 22.79 11.12 -19.82
C THR A 42 21.57 10.59 -20.59
N ASN A 43 21.77 9.73 -21.60
CA ASN A 43 20.66 9.13 -22.34
C ASN A 43 20.05 8.00 -21.52
N ASP A 44 20.87 7.10 -20.98
CA ASP A 44 20.41 6.02 -20.10
C ASP A 44 19.70 6.60 -18.87
N LYS A 45 20.26 7.66 -18.28
CA LYS A 45 19.65 8.36 -17.13
C LYS A 45 18.26 8.91 -17.47
N ARG A 46 18.05 9.46 -18.67
CA ARG A 46 16.74 9.98 -19.09
C ARG A 46 15.71 8.86 -19.23
N GLU A 47 16.06 7.79 -19.94
CA GLU A 47 15.18 6.63 -20.12
C GLU A 47 14.83 6.01 -18.76
N TYR A 48 15.82 5.92 -17.87
CA TYR A 48 15.62 5.39 -16.53
C TYR A 48 14.68 6.26 -15.68
N ALA A 49 14.80 7.59 -15.76
CA ALA A 49 13.87 8.50 -15.10
C ALA A 49 12.43 8.35 -15.64
N GLU A 50 12.25 8.14 -16.94
CA GLU A 50 10.93 7.89 -17.53
C GLU A 50 10.30 6.60 -17.01
N ILE A 51 11.08 5.51 -16.92
CA ILE A 51 10.62 4.25 -16.33
C ILE A 51 10.23 4.45 -14.86
N MET A 52 11.08 5.12 -14.07
CA MET A 52 10.78 5.40 -12.66
C MET A 52 9.49 6.21 -12.50
N ARG A 53 9.27 7.25 -13.32
CA ARG A 53 8.02 8.03 -13.29
C ARG A 53 6.80 7.18 -13.63
N PHE A 54 6.92 6.33 -14.64
CA PHE A 54 5.84 5.41 -15.00
C PHE A 54 5.48 4.46 -13.86
N GLN A 55 6.50 3.89 -13.19
CA GLN A 55 6.29 3.01 -12.03
C GLN A 55 5.65 3.76 -10.85
N VAL A 56 6.09 4.98 -10.54
CA VAL A 56 5.44 5.82 -9.52
C VAL A 56 3.97 6.06 -9.86
N GLY A 57 3.65 6.37 -11.13
CA GLY A 57 2.27 6.57 -11.56
C GLY A 57 1.38 5.32 -11.36
N ILE A 58 1.92 4.13 -11.60
CA ILE A 58 1.22 2.87 -11.28
C ILE A 58 0.98 2.76 -9.78
N LEU A 59 2.00 2.99 -8.95
CA LEU A 59 1.88 2.90 -7.50
C LEU A 59 0.91 3.94 -6.91
N GLU A 60 0.83 5.14 -7.49
CA GLU A 60 -0.17 6.14 -7.10
C GLU A 60 -1.59 5.67 -7.41
N MET A 61 -1.78 5.00 -8.55
CA MET A 61 -3.07 4.41 -8.91
C MET A 61 -3.44 3.28 -7.95
N ASP A 62 -2.51 2.35 -7.68
CA ASP A 62 -2.73 1.22 -6.78
C ASP A 62 -3.05 1.70 -5.36
N LEU A 63 -2.32 2.70 -4.85
CA LEU A 63 -2.63 3.32 -3.56
C LEU A 63 -4.00 4.01 -3.57
N GLY A 64 -4.41 4.59 -4.69
CA GLY A 64 -5.74 5.17 -4.87
C GLY A 64 -6.85 4.13 -4.73
N VAL A 65 -6.65 2.93 -5.30
CA VAL A 65 -7.59 1.79 -5.17
C VAL A 65 -7.62 1.31 -3.72
N ILE A 66 -6.47 1.05 -3.10
CA ILE A 66 -6.37 0.64 -1.70
C ILE A 66 -7.09 1.61 -0.77
N LYS A 67 -6.93 2.93 -0.98
CA LYS A 67 -7.61 3.95 -0.18
C LYS A 67 -9.12 3.96 -0.39
N LEU A 68 -9.59 3.75 -1.62
CA LEU A 68 -11.02 3.66 -1.89
C LEU A 68 -11.63 2.46 -1.15
N ASP A 69 -10.97 1.31 -1.26
CA ASP A 69 -11.41 0.06 -0.62
C ASP A 69 -11.34 0.17 0.91
N ALA A 70 -10.30 0.79 1.47
CA ALA A 70 -10.20 1.05 2.91
C ALA A 70 -11.27 2.03 3.41
N VAL A 71 -11.66 3.05 2.62
CA VAL A 71 -12.73 3.99 3.00
C VAL A 71 -14.10 3.30 3.03
N LEU A 72 -14.30 2.25 2.24
CA LEU A 72 -15.52 1.44 2.30
C LEU A 72 -15.61 0.61 3.59
N MET A 73 -14.52 0.51 4.34
CA MET A 73 -14.46 -0.15 5.65
C MET A 73 -14.58 0.89 6.76
N THR A 74 -15.78 1.07 7.30
CA THR A 74 -15.96 2.00 8.43
C THR A 74 -15.45 1.38 9.74
N ASP A 75 -15.03 2.22 10.68
CA ASP A 75 -14.67 1.79 12.04
C ASP A 75 -15.81 0.98 12.70
N GLU A 76 -17.07 1.31 12.36
CA GLU A 76 -18.25 0.58 12.82
C GLU A 76 -18.30 -0.85 12.26
N GLN A 77 -18.07 -1.03 10.95
CA GLN A 77 -18.05 -2.36 10.33
C GLN A 77 -16.88 -3.21 10.82
N ILE A 78 -15.71 -2.59 11.02
CA ILE A 78 -14.54 -3.25 11.63
C ILE A 78 -14.88 -3.73 13.04
N SER A 79 -15.47 -2.86 13.86
CA SER A 79 -15.87 -3.19 15.23
C SER A 79 -16.92 -4.29 15.26
N GLU A 80 -17.96 -4.19 14.42
CA GLU A 80 -18.99 -5.23 14.28
C GLU A 80 -18.41 -6.59 13.88
N TRP A 81 -17.46 -6.59 12.94
CA TRP A 81 -16.77 -7.81 12.53
C TRP A 81 -15.90 -8.36 13.66
N ILE A 82 -15.16 -7.54 14.41
CA ILE A 82 -14.39 -8.04 15.56
C ILE A 82 -15.31 -8.64 16.63
N GLU A 83 -16.40 -7.94 16.96
CA GLU A 83 -17.36 -8.35 17.99
C GLU A 83 -18.23 -9.54 17.58
N SER A 84 -18.36 -9.85 16.28
CA SER A 84 -19.10 -11.02 15.80
C SER A 84 -18.31 -12.34 15.93
N ALA A 85 -17.09 -12.30 16.47
CA ALA A 85 -16.28 -13.49 16.71
C ALA A 85 -16.99 -14.52 17.61
N THR A 86 -16.82 -15.80 17.29
CA THR A 86 -17.49 -16.90 17.99
C THR A 86 -16.84 -17.24 19.33
N ASP A 87 -15.56 -16.91 19.49
CA ASP A 87 -14.79 -17.07 20.72
C ASP A 87 -13.70 -16.00 20.87
N SER A 88 -13.04 -15.97 22.03
CA SER A 88 -12.02 -14.97 22.36
C SER A 88 -10.75 -15.10 21.50
N VAL A 89 -10.41 -16.30 21.04
CA VAL A 89 -9.21 -16.55 20.21
C VAL A 89 -9.45 -16.01 18.80
N GLU A 90 -10.65 -16.21 18.26
CA GLU A 90 -11.07 -15.61 17.00
C GLU A 90 -11.11 -14.08 17.11
N LYS A 91 -11.66 -13.54 18.21
CA LYS A 91 -11.70 -12.09 18.44
C LYS A 91 -10.30 -11.48 18.43
N GLU A 92 -9.37 -12.05 19.19
CA GLU A 92 -7.96 -11.62 19.23
C GLU A 92 -7.32 -11.66 17.84
N LYS A 93 -7.55 -12.73 17.06
CA LYS A 93 -7.04 -12.80 15.68
C LYS A 93 -7.63 -11.72 14.76
N ARG A 94 -8.92 -11.40 14.91
CA ARG A 94 -9.56 -10.33 14.13
C ARG A 94 -8.98 -8.97 14.51
N GLU A 95 -8.79 -8.70 15.80
CA GLU A 95 -8.12 -7.49 16.32
C GLU A 95 -6.69 -7.35 15.78
N ASP A 96 -5.89 -8.42 15.85
CA ASP A 96 -4.52 -8.45 15.33
C ASP A 96 -4.48 -8.19 13.82
N THR A 97 -5.39 -8.82 13.07
CA THR A 97 -5.48 -8.66 11.61
C THR A 97 -5.79 -7.22 11.24
N THR A 98 -6.81 -6.62 11.85
CA THR A 98 -7.20 -5.25 11.53
C THR A 98 -6.14 -4.24 11.99
N SER A 99 -5.58 -4.41 13.19
CA SER A 99 -4.51 -3.53 13.67
C SER A 99 -3.27 -3.60 12.77
N GLY A 100 -2.86 -4.80 12.37
CA GLY A 100 -1.75 -5.02 11.46
C GLY A 100 -1.97 -4.38 10.10
N LEU A 101 -3.18 -4.51 9.53
CA LEU A 101 -3.51 -3.89 8.24
C LEU A 101 -3.50 -2.36 8.33
N LEU A 102 -4.10 -1.77 9.38
CA LEU A 102 -4.10 -0.31 9.57
C LEU A 102 -2.69 0.26 9.68
N GLN A 103 -1.83 -0.41 10.46
CA GLN A 103 -0.42 -0.03 10.56
C GLN A 103 0.30 -0.15 9.21
N LYS A 104 0.03 -1.22 8.45
CA LYS A 104 0.61 -1.42 7.12
C LYS A 104 0.18 -0.32 6.14
N LEU A 105 -1.09 0.09 6.16
CA LEU A 105 -1.62 1.17 5.34
C LEU A 105 -1.03 2.54 5.71
N GLU A 106 -0.80 2.80 7.00
CA GLU A 106 -0.12 4.01 7.48
C GLU A 106 1.32 4.06 6.95
N ILE A 107 2.10 2.99 7.15
CA ILE A 107 3.47 2.87 6.63
C ILE A 107 3.47 3.08 5.11
N LEU A 108 2.55 2.43 4.39
CA LEU A 108 2.47 2.56 2.94
C LEU A 108 2.24 4.02 2.50
N GLN A 109 1.36 4.74 3.19
CA GLN A 109 1.10 6.15 2.90
C GLN A 109 2.32 7.04 3.17
N GLU A 110 3.04 6.79 4.26
CA GLU A 110 4.30 7.49 4.57
C GLU A 110 5.37 7.23 3.50
N GLU A 111 5.58 5.96 3.15
CA GLU A 111 6.61 5.54 2.19
C GLU A 111 6.32 6.06 0.77
N MET A 112 5.04 6.09 0.37
CA MET A 112 4.65 6.69 -0.89
C MET A 112 4.87 8.22 -0.90
N THR A 113 4.59 8.90 0.22
CA THR A 113 4.81 10.34 0.35
C THR A 113 6.30 10.69 0.28
N ALA A 114 7.15 9.90 0.93
CA ALA A 114 8.60 10.05 0.86
C ALA A 114 9.10 9.83 -0.58
N THR A 115 8.70 8.72 -1.20
CA THR A 115 9.08 8.37 -2.57
C THR A 115 8.70 9.46 -3.57
N LYS A 116 7.51 10.05 -3.45
CA LYS A 116 7.07 11.15 -4.30
C LYS A 116 7.96 12.39 -4.16
N ARG A 117 8.37 12.72 -2.93
CA ARG A 117 9.27 13.84 -2.67
C ARG A 117 10.64 13.60 -3.31
N ASP A 118 11.18 12.41 -3.17
CA ASP A 118 12.49 12.04 -3.72
C ASP A 118 12.45 12.04 -5.26
N MET A 119 11.33 11.61 -5.84
CA MET A 119 11.10 11.60 -7.28
C MET A 119 11.00 12.98 -7.93
N VAL A 120 10.61 14.01 -7.16
CA VAL A 120 10.71 15.41 -7.60
C VAL A 120 12.19 15.77 -7.86
N HIS A 121 13.12 15.32 -7.02
CA HIS A 121 14.55 15.60 -7.18
C HIS A 121 15.19 14.89 -8.38
N VAL A 122 14.67 13.73 -8.77
CA VAL A 122 15.07 13.02 -10.01
C VAL A 122 14.60 13.75 -11.27
N THR A 123 13.56 14.58 -11.18
CA THR A 123 12.96 15.27 -12.33
C THR A 123 13.58 16.62 -12.65
N PHE A 124 14.20 17.26 -11.66
CA PHE A 124 14.82 18.59 -11.81
C PHE A 124 16.36 18.58 -11.90
N ASN A 125 16.97 17.39 -11.92
CA ASN A 125 18.42 17.17 -12.14
C ASN A 125 18.67 16.47 -13.46
#